data_AF-A0A8C4QHI6-F1
#
_entry.id   AF-A0A8C4QHI6-F1
#
_cell.length_a   1.000
_cell.length_b   1.000
_cell.length_c   1.000
_cell.angle_alpha   90.00
_cell.angle_beta   90.00
_cell.angle_gamma   90.00
#
_symmetry.space_group_name_H-M   'P 1'
#
loop_
_entity.id
_entity.type
_entity.pdbx_description
1 polymer ?
#
loop_
_entity_poly.entity_id
_entity_poly.type
_entity_poly.pdbx_seq_one_letter_code
_entity_poly.pdbx_strand_id
1 'polypeptide(L)'
;MMYLFTYLQGIPLGLATSIPLLLQSRRISYSEQALFSLVFWPFSLKLLWAPLVDSIFSRRFGRRKSWLVPTQYLLGIFMLFLARNIDALLEAKNIVAITAFFFILELLAATQDIVVDGWALTMLSKENVGFASTCNSIGHTAGYFLGNVLFLALESASFCNRYLRTEPSDVGIVTLAGETVKYKCFSQSSPMVSFTNLITEPFSDFLHFWGAVFVVTTTFVAIFKSEAWTFEKGPVAGHGVLATYQQLLSILKLRSVQLYCLMMLTCKVGFAAADNVTGLKLVESGVPKAQLAMLAVPLVPLQVILPLVIIRYTAGPRPLHIFSAAIPFRLLMGLVFALLVWLTPYVKTDSGFPIHYYMALLVSYTLHQISLYSMFVSQMAFNAKVSDPTIGGTYMTLLNTVCNLGSNWPGTLVLWLVDPLSSSACKGATGSTELSCSTAQQAQV
;
A
#
# COMPACT_ATOMS: atom_id res chain seq x y z
N MET A 1 -13.90 14.38 -8.00
CA MET A 1 -12.97 14.96 -7.01
C MET A 1 -12.50 13.92 -5.99
N MET A 2 -13.40 13.31 -5.21
CA MET A 2 -13.03 12.25 -4.24
C MET A 2 -12.20 11.11 -4.88
N TYR A 3 -12.61 10.63 -6.06
CA TYR A 3 -11.84 9.65 -6.83
C TYR A 3 -10.40 10.10 -7.12
N LEU A 4 -10.18 11.37 -7.48
CA LEU A 4 -8.84 11.88 -7.79
C LEU A 4 -7.92 11.87 -6.56
N PHE A 5 -8.44 12.23 -5.38
CA PHE A 5 -7.62 12.25 -4.17
C PHE A 5 -7.27 10.86 -3.66
N THR A 6 -8.23 9.95 -3.70
CA THR A 6 -8.01 8.54 -3.33
C THR A 6 -7.10 7.86 -4.36
N TYR A 7 -7.20 8.21 -5.64
CA TYR A 7 -6.23 7.83 -6.66
C TYR A 7 -4.81 8.31 -6.35
N LEU A 8 -4.64 9.60 -6.06
CA LEU A 8 -3.31 10.14 -5.72
C LEU A 8 -2.73 9.50 -4.46
N GLN A 9 -3.56 9.27 -3.45
CA GLN A 9 -3.18 8.59 -2.21
C GLN A 9 -2.74 7.14 -2.42
N GLY A 10 -3.34 6.43 -3.38
CA GLY A 10 -2.96 5.05 -3.71
C GLY A 10 -1.53 4.93 -4.23
N ILE A 11 -0.93 6.00 -4.78
CA ILE A 11 0.40 5.94 -5.40
C ILE A 11 1.50 5.76 -4.36
N PRO A 12 1.64 6.61 -3.31
CA PRO A 12 2.54 6.33 -2.19
C PRO A 12 2.38 4.91 -1.63
N LEU A 13 1.13 4.51 -1.34
CA LEU A 13 0.81 3.19 -0.78
C LEU A 13 1.30 2.04 -1.68
N GLY A 14 1.05 2.15 -2.99
CA GLY A 14 1.53 1.19 -3.99
C GLY A 14 3.05 1.15 -4.04
N LEU A 15 3.68 2.32 -4.01
CA LEU A 15 5.14 2.45 -4.02
C LEU A 15 5.76 1.75 -2.80
N ALA A 16 5.28 2.07 -1.60
CA ALA A 16 5.72 1.44 -0.36
C ALA A 16 5.55 -0.08 -0.39
N THR A 17 4.48 -0.59 -1.00
CA THR A 17 4.22 -2.04 -1.08
C THR A 17 5.13 -2.77 -2.09
N SER A 18 5.67 -2.06 -3.09
CA SER A 18 6.63 -2.63 -4.03
C SER A 18 8.01 -2.86 -3.40
N ILE A 19 8.40 -2.05 -2.41
CA ILE A 19 9.74 -2.06 -1.83
C ILE A 19 10.11 -3.42 -1.19
N PRO A 20 9.26 -4.09 -0.37
CA PRO A 20 9.61 -5.41 0.19
C PRO A 20 9.96 -6.45 -0.87
N LEU A 21 9.22 -6.50 -1.99
CA LEU A 21 9.50 -7.41 -3.10
C LEU A 21 10.84 -7.08 -3.78
N LEU A 22 11.20 -5.81 -3.86
CA LEU A 22 12.48 -5.34 -4.37
C LEU A 22 13.65 -5.60 -3.41
N LEU A 23 13.40 -5.50 -2.10
CA LEU A 23 14.36 -5.80 -1.06
C LEU A 23 14.60 -7.30 -0.92
N GLN A 24 13.59 -8.13 -1.20
CA GLN A 24 13.70 -9.59 -1.16
C GLN A 24 14.77 -10.13 -2.12
N SER A 25 14.92 -9.54 -3.31
CA SER A 25 15.98 -9.96 -4.25
C SER A 25 17.38 -9.63 -3.73
N ARG A 26 17.51 -8.70 -2.78
CA ARG A 26 18.76 -8.34 -2.10
C ARG A 26 19.04 -9.21 -0.86
N ARG A 27 18.24 -10.26 -0.63
CA ARG A 27 18.33 -11.22 0.50
C ARG A 27 18.31 -10.56 1.89
N ILE A 28 17.46 -9.54 2.04
CA ILE A 28 17.20 -8.87 3.31
C ILE A 28 16.39 -9.81 4.23
N SER A 29 16.66 -9.78 5.53
CA SER A 29 15.99 -10.65 6.52
C SER A 29 14.51 -10.32 6.68
N TYR A 30 13.68 -11.27 7.12
CA TYR A 30 12.27 -10.98 7.41
C TYR A 30 12.11 -10.03 8.59
N SER A 31 13.05 -10.05 9.54
CA SER A 31 13.15 -9.05 10.61
C SER A 31 13.32 -7.61 10.08
N GLU A 32 14.15 -7.40 9.06
CA GLU A 32 14.29 -6.10 8.39
C GLU A 32 13.05 -5.72 7.55
N GLN A 33 12.34 -6.70 6.99
CA GLN A 33 11.05 -6.46 6.34
C GLN A 33 9.96 -6.08 7.34
N ALA A 34 9.98 -6.68 8.54
CA ALA A 34 9.10 -6.28 9.64
C ALA A 34 9.37 -4.82 10.04
N LEU A 35 10.64 -4.40 10.11
CA LEU A 35 11.01 -2.99 10.33
C LEU A 35 10.44 -2.09 9.21
N PHE A 36 10.60 -2.47 7.95
CA PHE A 36 10.07 -1.68 6.84
C PHE A 36 8.53 -1.63 6.84
N SER A 37 7.83 -2.67 7.31
CA SER A 37 6.36 -2.67 7.42
C SER A 37 5.81 -1.56 8.33
N LEU A 38 6.65 -0.98 9.20
CA LEU A 38 6.30 0.18 10.03
C LEU A 38 5.95 1.42 9.20
N VAL A 39 6.35 1.48 7.93
CA VAL A 39 5.97 2.53 6.98
C VAL A 39 4.46 2.75 6.92
N PHE A 40 3.64 1.71 7.10
CA PHE A 40 2.17 1.82 7.07
C PHE A 40 1.54 2.18 8.43
N TRP A 41 2.31 2.22 9.51
CA TRP A 41 1.79 2.55 10.85
C TRP A 41 1.20 3.95 11.00
N PRO A 42 1.60 5.00 10.24
CA PRO A 42 0.88 6.27 10.27
C PRO A 42 -0.63 6.11 10.01
N PHE A 43 -1.04 5.21 9.12
CA PHE A 43 -2.47 4.90 8.90
C PHE A 43 -3.16 4.25 10.10
N SER A 44 -2.40 3.57 10.96
CA SER A 44 -2.85 2.96 12.22
C SER A 44 -2.81 3.92 13.41
N LEU A 45 -2.15 5.07 13.27
CA LEU A 45 -1.94 6.05 14.33
C LEU A 45 -2.58 7.41 14.04
N LYS A 46 -3.13 7.60 12.83
CA LYS A 46 -3.69 8.89 12.37
C LYS A 46 -4.74 9.50 13.29
N LEU A 47 -5.43 8.68 14.07
CA LEU A 47 -6.33 9.13 15.13
C LEU A 47 -5.66 10.10 16.12
N LEU A 48 -4.35 9.97 16.37
CA LEU A 48 -3.62 10.81 17.32
C LEU A 48 -3.60 12.27 16.91
N TRP A 49 -3.56 12.58 15.61
CA TRP A 49 -3.55 13.95 15.09
C TRP A 49 -4.80 14.33 14.30
N ALA A 50 -5.73 13.40 14.08
CA ALA A 50 -6.99 13.69 13.38
C ALA A 50 -7.81 14.83 14.01
N PRO A 51 -7.96 14.92 15.35
CA PRO A 51 -8.64 16.06 15.97
C PRO A 51 -7.97 17.40 15.66
N LEU A 52 -6.63 17.46 15.54
CA LEU A 52 -5.92 18.69 15.17
C LEU A 52 -6.29 19.12 13.75
N VAL A 53 -6.35 18.16 12.82
CA VAL A 53 -6.74 18.39 11.42
C VAL A 53 -8.19 18.88 11.32
N ASP A 54 -9.08 18.38 12.16
CA ASP A 54 -10.49 18.81 12.18
C ASP A 54 -10.71 20.18 12.83
N SER A 55 -9.93 20.54 13.87
CA SER A 55 -10.13 21.79 14.63
C SER A 55 -9.36 23.00 14.08
N ILE A 56 -8.17 22.81 13.52
CA ILE A 56 -7.29 23.91 13.07
C ILE A 56 -7.53 24.18 11.59
N PHE A 57 -8.11 25.31 11.22
CA PHE A 57 -8.27 25.66 9.81
C PHE A 57 -8.42 27.17 9.59
N SER A 58 -8.13 27.61 8.37
CA SER A 58 -8.39 28.98 7.93
C SER A 58 -9.83 29.13 7.45
N ARG A 59 -10.58 30.02 8.10
CA ARG A 59 -11.97 30.33 7.70
C ARG A 59 -12.08 30.89 6.28
N ARG A 60 -11.03 31.60 5.80
CA ARG A 60 -11.00 32.20 4.46
C ARG A 60 -10.75 31.15 3.36
N PHE A 61 -9.97 30.12 3.67
CA PHE A 61 -9.56 29.12 2.68
C PHE A 61 -10.46 27.88 2.65
N GLY A 62 -11.18 27.62 3.75
CA GLY A 62 -12.06 26.46 3.91
C GLY A 62 -11.48 25.44 4.89
N ARG A 63 -12.34 24.67 5.56
CA ARG A 63 -11.92 23.71 6.59
C ARG A 63 -11.08 22.60 5.99
N ARG A 64 -11.54 21.97 4.90
CA ARG A 64 -10.86 20.82 4.28
C ARG A 64 -9.66 21.27 3.44
N LYS A 65 -9.80 22.37 2.69
CA LYS A 65 -8.69 22.90 1.89
C LYS A 65 -7.48 23.33 2.72
N SER A 66 -7.69 23.82 3.94
CA SER A 66 -6.61 24.24 4.86
C SER A 66 -5.58 23.16 5.15
N TRP A 67 -5.97 21.89 5.09
CA TRP A 67 -5.05 20.76 5.26
C TRP A 67 -4.75 20.03 3.96
N LEU A 68 -5.74 19.85 3.08
CA LEU A 68 -5.50 19.11 1.84
C LEU A 68 -4.40 19.73 0.99
N VAL A 69 -4.46 21.04 0.76
CA VAL A 69 -3.56 21.73 -0.17
C VAL A 69 -2.11 21.71 0.36
N PRO A 70 -1.82 22.11 1.61
CA PRO A 70 -0.46 21.99 2.14
C PRO A 70 0.05 20.55 2.14
N THR A 71 -0.74 19.57 2.59
CA THR A 71 -0.32 18.18 2.64
C THR A 71 -0.02 17.61 1.25
N GLN A 72 -0.82 17.93 0.22
CA GLN A 72 -0.53 17.49 -1.14
C GLN A 72 0.70 18.16 -1.76
N TYR A 73 0.94 19.44 -1.49
CA TYR A 73 2.20 20.08 -1.89
C TYR A 73 3.39 19.45 -1.18
N LEU A 74 3.29 19.18 0.12
CA LEU A 74 4.33 18.49 0.87
C LEU A 74 4.60 17.09 0.31
N LEU A 75 3.56 16.31 -0.03
CA LEU A 75 3.70 15.02 -0.71
C LEU A 75 4.46 15.17 -2.04
N GLY A 76 4.00 16.08 -2.90
CA GLY A 76 4.62 16.29 -4.21
C GLY A 76 6.07 16.73 -4.11
N ILE A 77 6.36 17.75 -3.28
CA ILE A 77 7.72 18.26 -3.05
C ILE A 77 8.61 17.19 -2.41
N PHE A 78 8.09 16.42 -1.46
CA PHE A 78 8.85 15.35 -0.82
C PHE A 78 9.15 14.20 -1.79
N MET A 79 8.22 13.86 -2.70
CA MET A 79 8.49 12.91 -3.78
C MET A 79 9.57 13.43 -4.74
N LEU A 80 9.53 14.71 -5.13
CA LEU A 80 10.59 15.34 -5.94
C LEU A 80 11.94 15.34 -5.22
N PHE A 81 11.96 15.54 -3.91
CA PHE A 81 13.17 15.47 -3.10
C PHE A 81 13.70 14.03 -3.00
N LEU A 82 12.81 13.07 -2.74
CA LEU A 82 13.15 11.66 -2.66
C LEU A 82 13.73 11.17 -3.99
N ALA A 83 13.15 11.59 -5.11
CA ALA A 83 13.63 11.26 -6.44
C ALA A 83 15.12 11.57 -6.62
N ARG A 84 15.64 12.65 -6.04
CA ARG A 84 17.06 13.02 -6.15
C ARG A 84 18.00 12.20 -5.28
N ASN A 85 17.48 11.55 -4.23
CA ASN A 85 18.28 10.90 -3.18
C ASN A 85 18.05 9.39 -3.11
N ILE A 86 17.05 8.87 -3.82
CA ILE A 86 16.58 7.49 -3.68
C ILE A 86 17.65 6.48 -4.08
N ASP A 87 18.48 6.83 -5.05
CA ASP A 87 19.53 5.96 -5.55
C ASP A 87 20.63 5.75 -4.51
N ALA A 88 21.14 6.84 -3.94
CA ALA A 88 22.08 6.80 -2.82
C ALA A 88 21.49 6.06 -1.61
N LEU A 89 20.17 6.21 -1.37
CA LEU A 89 19.47 5.58 -0.26
C LEU A 89 19.37 4.05 -0.42
N LEU A 90 19.07 3.59 -1.65
CA LEU A 90 19.00 2.16 -1.98
C LEU A 90 20.38 1.51 -2.03
N GLU A 91 21.41 2.22 -2.48
CA GLU A 91 22.79 1.72 -2.51
C GLU A 91 23.40 1.59 -1.11
N ALA A 92 23.08 2.51 -0.19
CA ALA A 92 23.59 2.49 1.18
C ALA A 92 23.14 1.26 2.00
N LYS A 93 22.18 0.46 1.49
CA LYS A 93 21.57 -0.71 2.17
C LYS A 93 21.07 -0.42 3.59
N ASN A 94 20.81 0.84 3.91
CA ASN A 94 20.36 1.24 5.22
C ASN A 94 18.82 1.16 5.27
N ILE A 95 18.31 0.02 5.70
CA ILE A 95 16.87 -0.23 5.82
C ILE A 95 16.18 0.77 6.74
N VAL A 96 16.86 1.24 7.80
CA VAL A 96 16.32 2.24 8.73
C VAL A 96 16.08 3.56 8.00
N ALA A 97 17.05 4.00 7.19
CA ALA A 97 16.92 5.22 6.41
C ALA A 97 15.78 5.09 5.40
N ILE A 98 15.74 4.00 4.60
CA ILE A 98 14.65 3.72 3.65
C ILE A 98 13.29 3.75 4.36
N THR A 99 13.18 3.06 5.50
CA THR A 99 11.97 3.04 6.33
C THR A 99 11.57 4.44 6.77
N ALA A 100 12.51 5.27 7.24
CA ALA A 100 12.22 6.64 7.70
C ALA A 100 11.69 7.53 6.56
N PHE A 101 12.27 7.45 5.36
CA PHE A 101 11.81 8.22 4.20
C PHE A 101 10.39 7.83 3.78
N PHE A 102 10.14 6.54 3.63
CA PHE A 102 8.80 6.05 3.29
C PHE A 102 7.79 6.30 4.42
N PHE A 103 8.20 6.24 5.68
CA PHE A 103 7.35 6.59 6.82
C PHE A 103 6.89 8.04 6.77
N ILE A 104 7.76 8.99 6.41
CA ILE A 104 7.38 10.40 6.22
C ILE A 104 6.39 10.54 5.06
N LEU A 105 6.64 9.84 3.94
CA LEU A 105 5.75 9.83 2.78
C LEU A 105 4.34 9.33 3.18
N GLU A 106 4.25 8.20 3.88
CA GLU A 106 2.99 7.63 4.34
C GLU A 106 2.34 8.43 5.49
N LEU A 107 3.11 9.15 6.31
CA LEU A 107 2.58 10.07 7.31
C LEU A 107 1.82 11.23 6.64
N LEU A 108 2.37 11.77 5.57
CA LEU A 108 1.70 12.79 4.77
C LEU A 108 0.47 12.21 4.05
N ALA A 109 0.56 11.00 3.50
CA ALA A 109 -0.57 10.31 2.88
C ALA A 109 -1.69 10.01 3.89
N ALA A 110 -1.36 9.58 5.11
CA ALA A 110 -2.31 9.37 6.19
C ALA A 110 -2.98 10.67 6.65
N THR A 111 -2.25 11.80 6.61
CA THR A 111 -2.83 13.12 6.90
C THR A 111 -3.81 13.54 5.80
N GLN A 112 -3.48 13.30 4.53
CA GLN A 112 -4.41 13.50 3.42
C GLN A 112 -5.67 12.64 3.58
N ASP A 113 -5.51 11.37 4.00
CA ASP A 113 -6.61 10.43 4.21
C ASP A 113 -7.64 10.96 5.22
N ILE A 114 -7.18 11.54 6.35
CA ILE A 114 -8.07 12.18 7.34
C ILE A 114 -8.94 13.26 6.68
N VAL A 115 -8.32 14.10 5.86
CA VAL A 115 -9.01 15.20 5.19
C VAL A 115 -10.01 14.67 4.15
N VAL A 116 -9.62 13.65 3.38
CA VAL A 116 -10.47 13.04 2.35
C VAL A 116 -11.65 12.29 2.97
N ASP A 117 -11.42 11.51 4.04
CA ASP A 117 -12.46 10.84 4.83
C ASP A 117 -13.49 11.87 5.34
N GLY A 118 -12.99 12.95 5.96
CA GLY A 118 -13.84 14.02 6.48
C GLY A 118 -14.53 14.86 5.40
N TRP A 119 -14.01 14.89 4.17
CA TRP A 119 -14.63 15.58 3.04
C TRP A 119 -15.64 14.69 2.30
N ALA A 120 -15.44 13.37 2.27
CA ALA A 120 -16.38 12.43 1.64
C ALA A 120 -17.79 12.52 2.27
N LEU A 121 -17.87 12.69 3.59
CA LEU A 121 -19.13 12.83 4.33
C LEU A 121 -19.89 14.14 4.04
N THR A 122 -19.20 15.19 3.62
CA THR A 122 -19.83 16.49 3.32
C THR A 122 -19.97 16.77 1.83
N MET A 123 -19.21 16.05 0.98
CA MET A 123 -19.24 16.20 -0.48
C MET A 123 -20.38 15.41 -1.12
N LEU A 124 -20.85 14.34 -0.48
CA LEU A 124 -21.92 13.46 -0.99
C LEU A 124 -23.25 13.78 -0.32
N SER A 125 -24.34 13.72 -1.09
CA SER A 125 -25.70 13.75 -0.52
C SER A 125 -25.92 12.52 0.36
N LYS A 126 -26.80 12.63 1.37
CA LYS A 126 -27.08 11.54 2.34
C LYS A 126 -27.42 10.21 1.66
N GLU A 127 -28.14 10.26 0.55
CA GLU A 127 -28.51 9.08 -0.27
C GLU A 127 -27.30 8.43 -0.96
N ASN A 128 -26.27 9.21 -1.27
CA ASN A 128 -25.09 8.77 -2.01
C ASN A 128 -23.87 8.52 -1.12
N VAL A 129 -23.98 8.61 0.20
CA VAL A 129 -22.87 8.32 1.14
C VAL A 129 -22.34 6.89 0.96
N GLY A 130 -23.20 5.95 0.54
CA GLY A 130 -22.79 4.59 0.20
C GLY A 130 -21.78 4.50 -0.96
N PHE A 131 -21.80 5.46 -1.90
CA PHE A 131 -20.82 5.51 -2.99
C PHE A 131 -19.45 6.02 -2.55
N ALA A 132 -19.34 6.62 -1.36
CA ALA A 132 -18.06 7.05 -0.80
C ALA A 132 -17.07 5.87 -0.72
N SER A 133 -17.52 4.74 -0.17
CA SER A 133 -16.67 3.55 0.00
C SER A 133 -16.21 2.99 -1.35
N THR A 134 -17.09 3.00 -2.35
CA THR A 134 -16.77 2.56 -3.72
C THR A 134 -15.78 3.49 -4.40
N CYS A 135 -15.97 4.81 -4.34
CA CYS A 135 -15.01 5.77 -4.88
C CYS A 135 -13.64 5.63 -4.22
N ASN A 136 -13.63 5.44 -2.89
CA ASN A 136 -12.38 5.26 -2.13
C ASN A 136 -11.66 3.98 -2.55
N SER A 137 -12.39 2.87 -2.61
CA SER A 137 -11.84 1.57 -3.02
C SER A 137 -11.24 1.63 -4.44
N ILE A 138 -12.00 2.11 -5.42
CA ILE A 138 -11.54 2.14 -6.83
C ILE A 138 -10.37 3.13 -6.99
N GLY A 139 -10.43 4.29 -6.33
CA GLY A 139 -9.36 5.28 -6.35
C GLY A 139 -8.06 4.71 -5.79
N HIS A 140 -8.07 4.20 -4.56
CA HIS A 140 -6.89 3.57 -3.95
C HIS A 140 -6.35 2.43 -4.80
N THR A 141 -7.20 1.54 -5.29
CA THR A 141 -6.79 0.43 -6.17
C THR A 141 -6.07 0.92 -7.42
N ALA A 142 -6.63 1.92 -8.11
CA ALA A 142 -6.05 2.44 -9.34
C ALA A 142 -4.68 3.11 -9.09
N GLY A 143 -4.55 3.90 -8.02
CA GLY A 143 -3.27 4.49 -7.62
C GLY A 143 -2.25 3.43 -7.20
N TYR A 144 -2.69 2.46 -6.39
CA TYR A 144 -1.88 1.33 -5.91
C TYR A 144 -1.35 0.49 -7.07
N PHE A 145 -2.19 0.20 -8.06
CA PHE A 145 -1.79 -0.55 -9.24
C PHE A 145 -0.66 0.15 -10.00
N LEU A 146 -0.73 1.47 -10.15
CA LEU A 146 0.32 2.26 -10.81
C LEU A 146 1.60 2.32 -9.97
N GLY A 147 1.47 2.51 -8.65
CA GLY A 147 2.59 2.56 -7.71
C GLY A 147 3.30 1.22 -7.49
N ASN A 148 2.60 0.11 -7.66
CA ASN A 148 3.13 -1.23 -7.43
C ASN A 148 3.32 -2.03 -8.73
N VAL A 149 2.22 -2.42 -9.37
CA VAL A 149 2.25 -3.41 -10.45
C VAL A 149 2.83 -2.84 -11.73
N LEU A 150 2.39 -1.66 -12.15
CA LEU A 150 2.95 -1.00 -13.34
C LEU A 150 4.41 -0.66 -13.11
N PHE A 151 4.76 -0.16 -11.92
CA PHE A 151 6.13 0.13 -11.54
C PHE A 151 7.04 -1.12 -11.62
N LEU A 152 6.65 -2.23 -11.00
CA LEU A 152 7.41 -3.50 -11.06
C LEU A 152 7.47 -4.09 -12.49
N ALA A 153 6.41 -3.92 -13.29
CA ALA A 153 6.40 -4.39 -14.67
C ALA A 153 7.36 -3.58 -15.54
N LEU A 154 7.36 -2.24 -15.40
CA LEU A 154 8.31 -1.37 -16.09
C LEU A 154 9.75 -1.60 -15.62
N GLU A 155 9.95 -2.02 -14.36
CA GLU A 155 11.27 -2.34 -13.83
C GLU A 155 11.90 -3.60 -14.46
N SER A 156 11.05 -4.52 -14.93
CA SER A 156 11.51 -5.77 -15.50
C SER A 156 11.96 -5.61 -16.96
N ALA A 157 13.25 -5.85 -17.22
CA ALA A 157 13.82 -5.89 -18.57
C ALA A 157 13.10 -6.90 -19.49
N SER A 158 12.84 -8.10 -18.96
CA SER A 158 12.16 -9.17 -19.70
C SER A 158 10.72 -8.82 -20.06
N PHE A 159 10.01 -8.12 -19.17
CA PHE A 159 8.68 -7.60 -19.46
C PHE A 159 8.74 -6.53 -20.57
N CYS A 160 9.63 -5.55 -20.42
CA CYS A 160 9.76 -4.44 -21.36
C CYS A 160 10.15 -4.92 -22.76
N ASN A 161 11.12 -5.84 -22.87
CA ASN A 161 11.54 -6.40 -24.16
C ASN A 161 10.46 -7.24 -24.84
N ARG A 162 9.57 -7.86 -24.06
CA ARG A 162 8.51 -8.71 -24.60
C ARG A 162 7.28 -7.93 -25.04
N TYR A 163 6.91 -6.87 -24.33
CA TYR A 163 5.63 -6.19 -24.51
C TYR A 163 5.72 -4.72 -24.94
N LEU A 164 6.83 -4.04 -24.68
CA LEU A 164 6.92 -2.58 -24.84
C LEU A 164 8.00 -2.12 -25.83
N ARG A 165 9.10 -2.87 -25.98
CA ARG A 165 10.22 -2.51 -26.85
C ARG A 165 10.22 -3.29 -28.14
N THR A 166 10.63 -2.61 -29.20
CA THR A 166 10.93 -3.20 -30.51
C THR A 166 12.35 -3.75 -30.56
N GLU A 167 13.29 -3.12 -29.85
CA GLU A 167 14.69 -3.57 -29.72
C GLU A 167 14.97 -4.03 -28.27
N PRO A 168 15.52 -5.25 -28.06
CA PRO A 168 15.83 -5.75 -26.73
C PRO A 168 16.92 -4.94 -26.02
N SER A 169 16.76 -4.74 -24.70
CA SER A 169 17.76 -4.15 -23.82
C SER A 169 17.79 -4.84 -22.47
N ASP A 170 18.97 -4.93 -21.85
CA ASP A 170 19.19 -5.73 -20.63
C ASP A 170 18.58 -5.11 -19.36
N VAL A 171 18.09 -3.87 -19.44
CA VAL A 171 17.50 -3.12 -18.31
C VAL A 171 16.01 -2.89 -18.52
N GLY A 172 15.22 -2.73 -17.45
CA GLY A 172 13.82 -2.29 -17.57
C GLY A 172 13.70 -0.91 -18.22
N ILE A 173 12.47 -0.51 -18.59
CA ILE A 173 12.18 0.92 -18.84
C ILE A 173 12.35 1.69 -17.53
N VAL A 174 12.01 1.01 -16.43
CA VAL A 174 12.34 1.43 -15.09
C VAL A 174 13.54 0.65 -14.54
N THR A 175 14.43 1.26 -13.76
CA THR A 175 15.53 0.57 -13.07
C THR A 175 15.74 1.18 -11.69
N LEU A 176 16.24 0.35 -10.76
CA LEU A 176 16.64 0.75 -9.42
C LEU A 176 18.16 0.92 -9.39
N ALA A 177 18.65 1.93 -8.68
CA ALA A 177 20.06 2.09 -8.44
C ALA A 177 20.70 0.83 -7.84
N GLY A 178 21.81 0.43 -8.47
CA GLY A 178 22.66 -0.69 -8.05
C GLY A 178 22.89 -1.77 -9.11
N GLU A 179 22.14 -1.83 -10.21
CA GLU A 179 22.48 -2.65 -11.38
C GLU A 179 23.26 -1.81 -12.40
N THR A 180 24.48 -1.42 -12.04
CA THR A 180 25.41 -0.88 -13.03
C THR A 180 25.77 -1.99 -14.01
N VAL A 181 25.14 -1.98 -15.18
CA VAL A 181 25.66 -2.68 -16.34
C VAL A 181 27.01 -2.03 -16.66
N LYS A 182 28.10 -2.71 -16.30
CA LYS A 182 29.44 -2.36 -16.78
C LYS A 182 29.46 -2.59 -18.28
N TYR A 183 29.18 -1.56 -19.06
CA TYR A 183 29.47 -1.58 -20.49
C TYR A 183 30.98 -1.74 -20.65
N LYS A 184 31.41 -2.89 -21.17
CA LYS A 184 32.78 -3.10 -21.61
C LYS A 184 32.92 -2.39 -22.96
N CYS A 185 33.08 -1.06 -22.94
CA CYS A 185 33.42 -0.32 -24.15
C CYS A 185 34.78 -0.80 -24.64
N PHE A 186 34.78 -1.53 -25.76
CA PHE A 186 35.98 -1.89 -26.48
C PHE A 186 36.55 -0.60 -27.11
N SER A 187 37.80 -0.29 -26.78
CA SER A 187 38.60 0.85 -27.24
C SER A 187 38.37 1.25 -28.71
N GLN A 188 38.19 2.55 -29.01
CA GLN A 188 39.17 3.37 -29.77
C GLN A 188 38.76 4.87 -29.86
N SER A 189 39.62 5.75 -29.34
CA SER A 189 39.86 7.19 -29.66
C SER A 189 38.79 8.01 -30.42
N SER A 190 38.11 8.96 -29.73
CA SER A 190 37.51 10.21 -30.26
C SER A 190 37.10 11.13 -29.08
N PRO A 191 37.01 12.47 -29.25
CA PRO A 191 36.97 13.40 -28.12
C PRO A 191 35.63 13.37 -27.38
N MET A 192 35.75 13.58 -26.08
CA MET A 192 34.77 13.42 -25.02
C MET A 192 33.52 14.30 -25.22
N VAL A 193 32.45 13.74 -25.80
CA VAL A 193 31.08 14.22 -25.57
C VAL A 193 30.48 13.33 -24.50
N SER A 194 30.25 13.92 -23.33
CA SER A 194 29.65 13.30 -22.16
C SER A 194 28.18 12.94 -22.44
N PHE A 195 27.94 11.79 -23.10
CA PHE A 195 26.62 11.19 -23.30
C PHE A 195 26.08 10.49 -22.02
N THR A 196 26.62 10.83 -20.85
CA THR A 196 26.22 10.31 -19.53
C THR A 196 24.93 10.95 -18.98
N ASN A 197 24.36 11.95 -19.65
CA ASN A 197 23.20 12.71 -19.14
C ASN A 197 21.86 12.37 -19.83
N LEU A 198 21.80 11.32 -20.66
CA LEU A 198 20.58 10.95 -21.40
C LEU A 198 20.01 9.57 -21.04
N ILE A 199 20.40 9.05 -19.88
CA ILE A 199 19.81 7.85 -19.28
C ILE A 199 19.43 8.27 -17.86
N THR A 200 18.28 8.91 -17.72
CA THR A 200 17.73 9.28 -16.41
C THR A 200 17.27 8.03 -15.67
N GLU A 201 17.60 7.97 -14.38
CA GLU A 201 17.32 6.86 -13.46
C GLU A 201 15.80 6.71 -13.26
N PRO A 202 15.17 5.60 -13.66
CA PRO A 202 13.73 5.64 -13.85
C PRO A 202 12.87 5.57 -12.59
N PHE A 203 13.40 5.07 -11.46
CA PHE A 203 12.70 5.17 -10.18
C PHE A 203 12.65 6.63 -9.70
N SER A 204 13.75 7.36 -9.93
CA SER A 204 13.79 8.80 -9.79
C SER A 204 12.78 9.47 -10.73
N ASP A 205 12.71 9.06 -12.01
CA ASP A 205 11.76 9.62 -12.96
C ASP A 205 10.29 9.35 -12.58
N PHE A 206 9.98 8.16 -12.06
CA PHE A 206 8.65 7.83 -11.55
C PHE A 206 8.25 8.77 -10.40
N LEU A 207 9.15 8.96 -9.42
CA LEU A 207 8.95 9.87 -8.30
C LEU A 207 8.87 11.34 -8.77
N HIS A 208 9.68 11.73 -9.76
CA HIS A 208 9.63 13.06 -10.37
C HIS A 208 8.29 13.32 -11.05
N PHE A 209 7.84 12.39 -11.90
CA PHE A 209 6.57 12.49 -12.61
C PHE A 209 5.39 12.64 -11.64
N TRP A 210 5.29 11.74 -10.65
CA TRP A 210 4.19 11.80 -9.70
C TRP A 210 4.30 13.00 -8.77
N GLY A 211 5.50 13.37 -8.33
CA GLY A 211 5.73 14.59 -7.57
C GLY A 211 5.21 15.83 -8.32
N ALA A 212 5.48 15.93 -9.62
CA ALA A 212 4.95 17.00 -10.48
C ALA A 212 3.41 16.92 -10.61
N VAL A 213 2.84 15.73 -10.82
CA VAL A 213 1.37 15.54 -10.89
C VAL A 213 0.70 15.98 -9.59
N PHE A 214 1.27 15.65 -8.42
CA PHE A 214 0.77 16.13 -7.12
C PHE A 214 0.78 17.66 -7.06
N VAL A 215 1.89 18.31 -7.40
CA VAL A 215 1.99 19.78 -7.39
C VAL A 215 0.98 20.43 -8.34
N VAL A 216 0.89 19.94 -9.59
CA VAL A 216 -0.01 20.48 -10.61
C VAL A 216 -1.47 20.31 -10.19
N THR A 217 -1.89 19.09 -9.85
CA THR A 217 -3.27 18.81 -9.44
C THR A 217 -3.68 19.59 -8.19
N THR A 218 -2.75 19.75 -7.23
CA THR A 218 -2.98 20.56 -6.03
C THR A 218 -3.19 22.02 -6.37
N THR A 219 -2.43 22.56 -7.32
CA THR A 219 -2.57 23.94 -7.80
C THR A 219 -3.96 24.15 -8.42
N PHE A 220 -4.41 23.22 -9.27
CA PHE A 220 -5.77 23.24 -9.83
C PHE A 220 -6.85 23.23 -8.73
N VAL A 221 -6.73 22.35 -7.74
CA VAL A 221 -7.68 22.28 -6.62
C VAL A 221 -7.66 23.56 -5.77
N ALA A 222 -6.47 24.12 -5.53
CA ALA A 222 -6.30 25.34 -4.75
C ALA A 222 -7.00 26.54 -5.42
N ILE A 223 -6.92 26.65 -6.75
CA ILE A 223 -7.49 27.76 -7.53
C ILE A 223 -8.98 27.55 -7.81
N PHE A 224 -9.36 26.41 -8.39
CA PHE A 224 -10.71 26.23 -8.96
C PHE A 224 -11.75 25.73 -7.97
N LYS A 225 -11.35 25.04 -6.90
CA LYS A 225 -12.31 24.61 -5.88
C LYS A 225 -12.45 25.67 -4.80
N SER A 226 -13.59 26.34 -4.73
CA SER A 226 -13.97 27.11 -3.53
C SER A 226 -14.68 26.20 -2.51
N GLU A 227 -14.43 26.44 -1.23
CA GLU A 227 -15.20 25.85 -0.12
C GLU A 227 -16.08 26.98 0.43
N ALA A 228 -17.38 26.92 0.17
CA ALA A 228 -18.32 27.90 0.71
C ALA A 228 -18.47 27.64 2.21
N TRP A 229 -18.14 28.64 3.03
CA TRP A 229 -18.37 28.55 4.46
C TRP A 229 -19.85 28.74 4.74
N THR A 230 -20.60 27.64 4.84
CA THR A 230 -21.96 27.68 5.35
C THR A 230 -21.88 27.82 6.87
N PHE A 231 -22.47 28.88 7.42
CA PHE A 231 -22.77 29.00 8.86
C PHE A 231 -23.61 27.79 9.29
N GLU A 232 -22.98 26.69 9.69
CA GLU A 232 -23.69 25.64 10.40
C GLU A 232 -23.99 26.15 11.82
N LYS A 233 -25.22 26.62 12.02
CA LYS A 233 -25.82 26.77 13.35
C LYS A 233 -26.01 25.37 13.96
N GLY A 234 -24.92 24.79 14.44
CA GLY A 234 -24.91 23.62 15.31
C GLY A 234 -24.00 23.91 16.51
N PRO A 235 -24.14 23.19 17.62
CA PRO A 235 -23.38 23.44 18.85
C PRO A 235 -21.86 23.28 18.67
N VAL A 236 -21.40 22.89 17.47
CA VAL A 236 -20.03 22.43 17.19
C VAL A 236 -19.14 23.48 16.49
N ALA A 237 -19.69 24.62 16.09
CA ALA A 237 -18.93 25.69 15.45
C ALA A 237 -17.95 26.36 16.44
N GLY A 238 -16.70 25.87 16.49
CA GLY A 238 -15.61 26.48 17.26
C GLY A 238 -15.14 25.72 18.50
N HIS A 239 -15.35 24.40 18.56
CA HIS A 239 -14.68 23.60 19.60
C HIS A 239 -13.16 23.66 19.42
N GLY A 240 -12.46 24.13 20.44
CA GLY A 240 -11.00 24.04 20.49
C GLY A 240 -10.54 22.59 20.40
N VAL A 241 -9.28 22.39 20.02
CA VAL A 241 -8.62 21.08 19.88
C VAL A 241 -8.99 20.12 21.02
N LEU A 242 -8.93 20.60 22.27
CA LEU A 242 -9.23 19.80 23.45
C LEU A 242 -10.65 19.22 23.44
N ALA A 243 -11.65 20.00 23.01
CA ALA A 243 -13.02 19.53 22.97
C ALA A 243 -13.24 18.45 21.90
N THR A 244 -12.54 18.53 20.76
CA THR A 244 -12.55 17.47 19.74
C THR A 244 -11.91 16.18 20.26
N TYR A 245 -10.82 16.27 21.04
CA TYR A 245 -10.27 15.10 21.75
C TYR A 245 -11.23 14.54 22.80
N GLN A 246 -11.92 15.39 23.57
CA GLN A 246 -12.93 14.94 24.55
C GLN A 246 -14.11 14.23 23.87
N GLN A 247 -14.55 14.72 22.72
CA GLN A 247 -15.57 14.04 21.90
C GLN A 247 -15.08 12.67 21.43
N LEU A 248 -13.85 12.57 20.91
CA LEU A 248 -13.25 11.30 20.51
C LEU A 248 -13.23 10.30 21.68
N LEU A 249 -12.77 10.73 22.86
CA LEU A 249 -12.76 9.90 24.06
C LEU A 249 -14.17 9.47 24.50
N SER A 250 -15.18 10.31 24.26
CA SER A 250 -16.57 9.99 24.55
C SER A 250 -17.12 8.93 23.58
N ILE A 251 -16.76 8.99 22.30
CA ILE A 251 -17.12 7.97 21.30
C ILE A 251 -16.48 6.62 21.66
N LEU A 252 -15.22 6.62 22.08
CA LEU A 252 -14.51 5.40 22.51
C LEU A 252 -15.11 4.72 23.75
N LYS A 253 -15.90 5.45 24.56
CA LYS A 253 -16.62 4.87 25.71
C LYS A 253 -17.90 4.13 25.31
N LEU A 254 -18.39 4.30 24.09
CA LEU A 254 -19.58 3.61 23.62
C LEU A 254 -19.31 2.11 23.46
N ARG A 255 -20.13 1.28 24.11
CA ARG A 255 -19.95 -0.19 24.10
C ARG A 255 -19.92 -0.77 22.69
N SER A 256 -20.76 -0.27 21.78
CA SER A 256 -20.81 -0.70 20.38
C SER A 256 -19.49 -0.39 19.65
N VAL A 257 -18.87 0.76 19.92
CA VAL A 257 -17.59 1.14 19.34
C VAL A 257 -16.48 0.24 19.89
N GLN A 258 -16.45 -0.01 21.20
CA GLN A 258 -15.46 -0.90 21.82
C GLN A 258 -15.52 -2.32 21.26
N LEU A 259 -16.73 -2.87 21.09
CA LEU A 259 -16.93 -4.20 20.50
C LEU A 259 -16.49 -4.24 19.04
N TYR A 260 -16.81 -3.20 18.27
CA TYR A 260 -16.34 -3.07 16.89
C TYR A 260 -14.81 -2.98 16.82
N CYS A 261 -14.18 -2.20 17.70
CA CYS A 261 -12.74 -2.08 17.77
C CYS A 261 -12.08 -3.42 18.11
N LEU A 262 -12.60 -4.13 19.12
CA LEU A 262 -12.10 -5.46 19.50
C LEU A 262 -12.19 -6.45 18.33
N MET A 263 -13.33 -6.46 17.62
CA MET A 263 -13.53 -7.31 16.45
C MET A 263 -12.53 -6.97 15.34
N MET A 264 -12.35 -5.69 15.00
CA MET A 264 -11.43 -5.25 13.95
C MET A 264 -9.96 -5.54 14.29
N LEU A 265 -9.58 -5.42 15.56
CA LEU A 265 -8.21 -5.70 16.03
C LEU A 265 -7.85 -7.18 16.00
N THR A 266 -8.83 -8.08 16.07
CA THR A 266 -8.58 -9.54 16.21
C THR A 266 -8.90 -10.34 14.96
N CYS A 267 -9.94 -9.99 14.20
CA CYS A 267 -10.44 -10.82 13.10
C CYS A 267 -9.44 -11.03 11.96
N LYS A 268 -8.49 -10.10 11.76
CA LYS A 268 -7.53 -10.16 10.65
C LYS A 268 -6.24 -10.91 10.98
N VAL A 269 -6.04 -11.33 12.24
CA VAL A 269 -4.87 -12.13 12.64
C VAL A 269 -4.75 -13.41 11.82
N GLY A 270 -5.87 -14.07 11.53
CA GLY A 270 -5.90 -15.30 10.74
C GLY A 270 -5.50 -15.14 9.27
N PHE A 271 -5.46 -13.91 8.74
CA PHE A 271 -5.09 -13.63 7.35
C PHE A 271 -3.66 -13.08 7.22
N ALA A 272 -3.03 -12.72 8.33
CA ALA A 272 -1.79 -11.97 8.36
C ALA A 272 -0.64 -12.66 7.60
N ALA A 273 -0.49 -13.98 7.75
CA ALA A 273 0.53 -14.75 7.03
C ALA A 273 0.27 -14.82 5.52
N ALA A 274 -0.99 -15.05 5.13
CA ALA A 274 -1.38 -15.10 3.72
C ALA A 274 -1.16 -13.74 3.03
N ASP A 275 -1.51 -12.64 3.71
CA ASP A 275 -1.47 -11.30 3.14
C ASP A 275 -0.03 -10.75 3.07
N ASN A 276 0.85 -11.08 4.03
CA ASN A 276 2.17 -10.43 4.16
C ASN A 276 3.36 -11.33 3.81
N VAL A 277 3.25 -12.66 3.92
CA VAL A 277 4.40 -13.58 3.78
C VAL A 277 4.38 -14.35 2.46
N THR A 278 3.20 -14.68 1.93
CA THR A 278 3.07 -15.54 0.74
C THR A 278 3.88 -15.04 -0.45
N GLY A 279 3.76 -13.76 -0.81
CA GLY A 279 4.50 -13.18 -1.93
C GLY A 279 6.02 -13.26 -1.74
N LEU A 280 6.50 -12.98 -0.53
CA LEU A 280 7.93 -13.00 -0.18
C LEU A 280 8.50 -14.42 -0.26
N LYS A 281 7.77 -15.41 0.28
CA LYS A 281 8.18 -16.82 0.24
C LYS A 281 8.18 -17.38 -1.18
N LEU A 282 7.21 -17.01 -2.02
CA LEU A 282 7.22 -17.40 -3.44
C LEU A 282 8.47 -16.86 -4.16
N VAL A 283 8.84 -15.60 -3.92
CA VAL A 283 10.07 -15.02 -4.48
C VAL A 283 11.32 -15.71 -3.92
N GLU A 284 11.35 -16.01 -2.62
CA GLU A 284 12.45 -16.74 -1.97
C GLU A 284 12.65 -18.15 -2.56
N SER A 285 11.55 -18.86 -2.86
CA SER A 285 11.56 -20.16 -3.54
C SER A 285 11.94 -20.08 -5.03
N GLY A 286 12.11 -18.88 -5.57
CA GLY A 286 12.64 -18.62 -6.90
C GLY A 286 11.59 -18.21 -7.94
N VAL A 287 10.33 -17.94 -7.55
CA VAL A 287 9.34 -17.38 -8.48
C VAL A 287 9.76 -15.95 -8.85
N PRO A 288 9.93 -15.63 -10.14
CA PRO A 288 10.33 -14.28 -10.56
C PRO A 288 9.35 -13.19 -10.09
N LYS A 289 9.87 -12.14 -9.45
CA LYS A 289 9.08 -10.97 -8.97
C LYS A 289 8.18 -10.38 -10.05
N ALA A 290 8.69 -10.26 -11.28
CA ALA A 290 7.95 -9.71 -12.42
C ALA A 290 6.75 -10.57 -12.81
N GLN A 291 6.84 -11.90 -12.67
CA GLN A 291 5.73 -12.79 -12.95
C GLN A 291 4.64 -12.72 -11.88
N LEU A 292 5.02 -12.59 -10.60
CA LEU A 292 4.05 -12.31 -9.54
C LEU A 292 3.35 -10.96 -9.73
N ALA A 293 4.08 -9.91 -10.15
CA ALA A 293 3.48 -8.63 -10.49
C ALA A 293 2.51 -8.75 -11.68
N MET A 294 2.87 -9.52 -12.73
CA MET A 294 1.98 -9.77 -13.86
C MET A 294 0.70 -10.51 -13.48
N LEU A 295 0.70 -11.36 -12.43
CA LEU A 295 -0.52 -11.98 -11.93
C LEU A 295 -1.53 -10.95 -11.41
N ALA A 296 -1.08 -9.76 -11.00
CA ALA A 296 -1.96 -8.71 -10.52
C ALA A 296 -2.68 -7.94 -11.65
N VAL A 297 -2.11 -7.91 -12.87
CA VAL A 297 -2.72 -7.24 -14.04
C VAL A 297 -4.15 -7.72 -14.34
N PRO A 298 -4.42 -9.04 -14.49
CA PRO A 298 -5.78 -9.52 -14.71
C PRO A 298 -6.69 -9.36 -13.48
N LEU A 299 -6.14 -9.07 -12.30
CA LEU A 299 -6.91 -8.83 -11.08
C LEU A 299 -7.43 -7.39 -10.99
N VAL A 300 -6.84 -6.42 -11.71
CA VAL A 300 -7.28 -5.02 -11.65
C VAL A 300 -8.73 -4.84 -12.11
N PRO A 301 -9.18 -5.39 -13.26
CA PRO A 301 -10.57 -5.26 -13.66
C PRO A 301 -11.52 -5.83 -12.60
N LEU A 302 -11.15 -6.94 -11.98
CA LEU A 302 -11.90 -7.52 -10.86
C LEU A 302 -11.98 -6.54 -9.69
N GLN A 303 -10.87 -5.91 -9.29
CA GLN A 303 -10.83 -4.96 -8.17
C GLN A 303 -11.63 -3.67 -8.44
N VAL A 304 -11.82 -3.29 -9.71
CA VAL A 304 -12.67 -2.15 -10.11
C VAL A 304 -14.14 -2.55 -10.20
N ILE A 305 -14.45 -3.69 -10.81
CA ILE A 305 -15.82 -4.15 -11.04
C ILE A 305 -16.48 -4.64 -9.75
N LEU A 306 -15.73 -5.37 -8.91
CA LEU A 306 -16.28 -6.03 -7.73
C LEU A 306 -16.91 -5.05 -6.73
N PRO A 307 -16.28 -3.90 -6.35
CA PRO A 307 -16.92 -2.90 -5.51
C PRO A 307 -18.21 -2.32 -6.10
N LEU A 308 -18.31 -2.19 -7.43
CA LEU A 308 -19.52 -1.70 -8.12
C LEU A 308 -20.65 -2.72 -8.07
N VAL A 309 -20.35 -4.02 -8.12
CA VAL A 309 -21.34 -5.10 -8.00
C VAL A 309 -21.80 -5.26 -6.55
N ILE A 310 -20.85 -5.26 -5.61
CA ILE A 310 -21.11 -5.49 -4.19
C ILE A 310 -21.84 -4.30 -3.53
N ILE A 311 -21.74 -3.10 -4.09
CA ILE A 311 -22.35 -1.89 -3.50
C ILE A 311 -23.85 -2.05 -3.19
N ARG A 312 -24.59 -2.79 -4.01
CA ARG A 312 -26.03 -3.02 -3.80
C ARG A 312 -26.31 -3.76 -2.48
N TYR A 313 -25.38 -4.62 -2.08
CA TYR A 313 -25.48 -5.41 -0.87
C TYR A 313 -24.87 -4.68 0.34
N THR A 314 -23.84 -3.85 0.14
CA THR A 314 -23.23 -3.06 1.22
C THR A 314 -23.96 -1.76 1.54
N ALA A 315 -24.72 -1.19 0.59
CA ALA A 315 -25.59 -0.03 0.85
C ALA A 315 -26.80 -0.38 1.74
N GLY A 316 -27.13 -1.67 1.86
CA GLY A 316 -28.23 -2.19 2.67
C GLY A 316 -28.10 -1.95 4.19
N PRO A 317 -29.07 -2.40 4.99
CA PRO A 317 -29.10 -2.14 6.44
C PRO A 317 -28.01 -2.89 7.23
N ARG A 318 -27.39 -3.93 6.65
CA ARG A 318 -26.46 -4.82 7.35
C ARG A 318 -25.16 -5.06 6.56
N PRO A 319 -24.31 -4.04 6.35
CA PRO A 319 -23.07 -4.18 5.58
C PRO A 319 -22.09 -5.20 6.16
N LEU A 320 -22.02 -5.32 7.49
CA LEU A 320 -21.13 -6.28 8.16
C LEU A 320 -21.49 -7.76 7.94
N HIS A 321 -22.69 -8.07 7.42
CA HIS A 321 -23.04 -9.45 7.07
C HIS A 321 -22.15 -10.01 5.94
N ILE A 322 -21.82 -9.18 4.96
CA ILE A 322 -20.93 -9.56 3.85
C ILE A 322 -19.50 -9.72 4.39
N PHE A 323 -19.09 -8.84 5.31
CA PHE A 323 -17.80 -8.95 5.98
C PHE A 323 -17.67 -10.30 6.71
N SER A 324 -18.66 -10.67 7.54
CA SER A 324 -18.60 -11.93 8.28
C SER A 324 -18.72 -13.17 7.39
N ALA A 325 -19.53 -13.11 6.33
CA ALA A 325 -19.65 -14.20 5.36
C ALA A 325 -18.36 -14.48 4.58
N ALA A 326 -17.50 -13.46 4.37
CA ALA A 326 -16.22 -13.61 3.67
C ALA A 326 -15.09 -14.20 4.54
N ILE A 327 -15.20 -14.14 5.87
CA ILE A 327 -14.18 -14.65 6.82
C ILE A 327 -13.83 -16.13 6.59
N PRO A 328 -14.77 -17.09 6.58
CA PRO A 328 -14.43 -18.51 6.44
C PRO A 328 -13.72 -18.80 5.12
N PHE A 329 -14.14 -18.13 4.04
CA PHE A 329 -13.49 -18.24 2.75
C PHE A 329 -12.06 -17.69 2.78
N ARG A 330 -11.85 -16.55 3.45
CA ARG A 330 -10.52 -15.94 3.55
C ARG A 330 -9.56 -16.79 4.40
N LEU A 331 -10.07 -17.49 5.42
CA LEU A 331 -9.29 -18.46 6.20
C LEU A 331 -8.91 -19.67 5.34
N LEU A 332 -9.86 -20.20 4.56
CA LEU A 332 -9.60 -21.28 3.61
C LEU A 332 -8.51 -20.90 2.59
N MET A 333 -8.58 -19.68 2.04
CA MET A 333 -7.55 -19.20 1.12
C MET A 333 -6.17 -19.09 1.77
N GLY A 334 -6.10 -18.80 3.08
CA GLY A 334 -4.85 -18.85 3.83
C GLY A 334 -4.20 -20.24 3.84
N LEU A 335 -5.01 -21.30 4.01
CA LEU A 335 -4.54 -22.69 3.91
C LEU A 335 -4.10 -23.04 2.49
N VAL A 336 -4.83 -22.58 1.47
CA VAL A 336 -4.46 -22.78 0.06
C VAL A 336 -3.11 -22.13 -0.25
N PHE A 337 -2.86 -20.89 0.21
CA PHE A 337 -1.58 -20.25 0.00
C PHE A 337 -0.44 -20.92 0.77
N ALA A 338 -0.68 -21.38 2.00
CA ALA A 338 0.32 -22.16 2.74
C ALA A 338 0.70 -23.43 1.97
N LEU A 339 -0.28 -24.14 1.40
CA LEU A 339 -0.05 -25.32 0.56
C LEU A 339 0.72 -24.97 -0.71
N LEU A 340 0.36 -23.89 -1.42
CA LEU A 340 1.03 -23.48 -2.66
C LEU A 340 2.49 -23.09 -2.40
N VAL A 341 2.76 -22.34 -1.33
CA VAL A 341 4.12 -22.00 -0.91
C VAL A 341 4.91 -23.26 -0.60
N TRP A 342 4.34 -24.20 0.16
CA TRP A 342 4.99 -25.48 0.46
C TRP A 342 5.25 -26.34 -0.79
N LEU A 343 4.34 -26.34 -1.78
CA LEU A 343 4.50 -27.06 -3.04
C LEU A 343 5.54 -26.42 -3.98
N THR A 344 5.83 -25.13 -3.81
CA THR A 344 6.65 -24.36 -4.76
C THR A 344 8.01 -25.01 -5.06
N PRO A 345 8.81 -25.44 -4.07
CA PRO A 345 10.12 -26.04 -4.34
C PRO A 345 10.05 -27.35 -5.13
N TYR A 346 8.96 -28.13 -4.96
CA TYR A 346 8.78 -29.42 -5.62
C TYR A 346 8.34 -29.31 -7.08
N VAL A 347 7.68 -28.20 -7.43
CA VAL A 347 7.18 -27.94 -8.79
C VAL A 347 8.23 -27.24 -9.67
N LYS A 348 9.30 -26.73 -9.07
CA LYS A 348 10.38 -26.04 -9.78
C LYS A 348 11.12 -26.99 -10.72
N THR A 349 11.16 -26.63 -12.00
CA THR A 349 11.90 -27.35 -13.06
C THR A 349 13.14 -26.54 -13.45
N ASP A 350 14.11 -27.15 -14.14
CA ASP A 350 15.34 -26.47 -14.63
C ASP A 350 15.04 -25.25 -15.52
N SER A 351 13.92 -25.27 -16.24
CA SER A 351 13.46 -24.17 -17.11
C SER A 351 12.54 -23.16 -16.41
N GLY A 352 12.36 -23.28 -15.08
CA GLY A 352 11.47 -22.42 -14.28
C GLY A 352 10.22 -23.17 -13.79
N PHE A 353 9.12 -22.44 -13.61
CA PHE A 353 7.86 -23.04 -13.17
C PHE A 353 6.94 -23.32 -14.37
N PRO A 354 6.20 -24.43 -14.35
CA PRO A 354 5.29 -24.77 -15.42
C PRO A 354 4.04 -23.87 -15.42
N ILE A 355 3.41 -23.70 -16.58
CA ILE A 355 2.28 -22.78 -16.76
C ILE A 355 1.08 -23.11 -15.86
N HIS A 356 0.81 -24.39 -15.61
CA HIS A 356 -0.29 -24.82 -14.75
C HIS A 356 -0.13 -24.35 -13.29
N TYR A 357 1.12 -24.20 -12.82
CA TYR A 357 1.40 -23.65 -11.50
C TYR A 357 1.02 -22.16 -11.43
N TYR A 358 1.37 -21.36 -12.45
CA TYR A 358 0.94 -19.96 -12.54
C TYR A 358 -0.57 -19.82 -12.68
N MET A 359 -1.23 -20.73 -13.40
CA MET A 359 -2.70 -20.76 -13.47
C MET A 359 -3.33 -21.05 -12.11
N ALA A 360 -2.78 -21.99 -11.34
CA ALA A 360 -3.24 -22.27 -9.98
C ALA A 360 -3.03 -21.07 -9.05
N LEU A 361 -1.88 -20.39 -9.14
CA LEU A 361 -1.62 -19.14 -8.43
C LEU A 361 -2.63 -18.06 -8.82
N LEU A 362 -2.87 -17.85 -10.12
CA LEU A 362 -3.80 -16.85 -10.62
C LEU A 362 -5.22 -17.08 -10.09
N VAL A 363 -5.72 -18.31 -10.16
CA VAL A 363 -7.05 -18.67 -9.65
C VAL A 363 -7.12 -18.42 -8.14
N SER A 364 -6.09 -18.86 -7.40
CA SER A 364 -6.04 -18.69 -5.94
C SER A 364 -5.99 -17.21 -5.55
N TYR A 365 -5.17 -16.40 -6.22
CA TYR A 365 -5.15 -14.95 -6.03
C TYR A 365 -6.48 -14.31 -6.40
N THR A 366 -7.12 -14.71 -7.50
CA THR A 366 -8.45 -14.21 -7.91
C THR A 366 -9.47 -14.44 -6.81
N LEU A 367 -9.58 -15.68 -6.34
CA LEU A 367 -10.47 -16.06 -5.25
C LEU A 367 -10.18 -15.27 -3.98
N HIS A 368 -8.92 -15.20 -3.57
CA HIS A 368 -8.47 -14.42 -2.42
C HIS A 368 -8.88 -12.93 -2.55
N GLN A 369 -8.63 -12.30 -3.70
CA GLN A 369 -8.96 -10.90 -3.96
C GLN A 369 -10.46 -10.63 -3.83
N ILE A 370 -11.33 -11.56 -4.28
CA ILE A 370 -12.79 -11.43 -4.11
C ILE A 370 -13.15 -11.29 -2.63
N SER A 371 -12.63 -12.16 -1.78
CA SER A 371 -12.90 -12.13 -0.34
C SER A 371 -12.31 -10.91 0.35
N LEU A 372 -11.09 -10.51 -0.04
CA LEU A 372 -10.39 -9.37 0.52
C LEU A 372 -11.15 -8.07 0.26
N TYR A 373 -11.54 -7.83 -1.00
CA TYR A 373 -12.28 -6.64 -1.40
C TYR A 373 -13.72 -6.63 -0.89
N SER A 374 -14.37 -7.80 -0.82
CA SER A 374 -15.70 -7.91 -0.20
C SER A 374 -15.68 -7.45 1.25
N MET A 375 -14.66 -7.84 2.02
CA MET A 375 -14.48 -7.38 3.41
C MET A 375 -14.15 -5.88 3.45
N PHE A 376 -13.21 -5.40 2.63
CA PHE A 376 -12.79 -4.01 2.62
C PHE A 376 -13.95 -3.04 2.31
N VAL A 377 -14.70 -3.28 1.23
CA VAL A 377 -15.83 -2.44 0.82
C VAL A 377 -16.93 -2.44 1.89
N SER A 378 -17.21 -3.61 2.49
CA SER A 378 -18.23 -3.75 3.54
C SER A 378 -17.86 -2.98 4.82
N GLN A 379 -16.59 -3.05 5.22
CA GLN A 379 -16.05 -2.32 6.38
C GLN A 379 -16.12 -0.81 6.14
N MET A 380 -15.69 -0.33 4.96
CA MET A 380 -15.73 1.10 4.61
C MET A 380 -17.18 1.63 4.51
N ALA A 381 -18.09 0.84 3.95
CA ALA A 381 -19.52 1.19 3.90
C ALA A 381 -20.13 1.29 5.31
N PHE A 382 -19.78 0.36 6.22
CA PHE A 382 -20.21 0.41 7.61
C PHE A 382 -19.68 1.67 8.32
N ASN A 383 -18.37 1.95 8.19
CA ASN A 383 -17.74 3.12 8.81
C ASN A 383 -18.41 4.42 8.34
N ALA A 384 -18.65 4.56 7.03
CA ALA A 384 -19.30 5.74 6.47
C ALA A 384 -20.74 5.91 6.94
N LYS A 385 -21.47 4.81 7.12
CA LYS A 385 -22.89 4.82 7.51
C LYS A 385 -23.11 5.13 9.00
N VAL A 386 -22.20 4.68 9.87
CA VAL A 386 -22.30 4.89 11.32
C VAL A 386 -21.72 6.25 11.76
N SER A 387 -20.86 6.85 10.94
CA SER A 387 -20.27 8.16 11.24
C SER A 387 -21.26 9.30 10.99
N ASP A 388 -21.73 9.93 12.06
CA ASP A 388 -22.60 11.12 11.99
C ASP A 388 -21.88 12.28 11.28
N PRO A 389 -22.40 12.86 10.19
CA PRO A 389 -21.76 13.95 9.45
C PRO A 389 -21.33 15.17 10.29
N THR A 390 -22.02 15.44 11.42
CA THR A 390 -21.75 16.59 12.30
C THR A 390 -20.46 16.42 13.13
N ILE A 391 -20.08 15.17 13.45
CA ILE A 391 -18.82 14.78 14.13
C ILE A 391 -18.01 13.84 13.21
N GLY A 392 -18.37 13.81 11.92
CA GLY A 392 -18.14 12.64 11.07
C GLY A 392 -16.69 12.45 10.64
N GLY A 393 -15.92 13.53 10.54
CA GLY A 393 -14.49 13.44 10.20
C GLY A 393 -13.71 12.65 11.24
N THR A 394 -13.81 13.05 12.50
CA THR A 394 -13.11 12.39 13.61
C THR A 394 -13.64 10.97 13.84
N TYR A 395 -14.96 10.75 13.75
CA TYR A 395 -15.55 9.42 13.95
C TYR A 395 -15.18 8.45 12.82
N MET A 396 -15.27 8.87 11.56
CA MET A 396 -14.84 8.05 10.42
C MET A 396 -13.36 7.72 10.52
N THR A 397 -12.54 8.71 10.88
CA THR A 397 -11.10 8.52 11.07
C THR A 397 -10.81 7.53 12.18
N LEU A 398 -11.50 7.59 13.32
CA LEU A 398 -11.38 6.61 14.40
C LEU A 398 -11.60 5.20 13.87
N LEU A 399 -12.73 4.96 13.21
CA LEU A 399 -13.07 3.62 12.74
C LEU A 399 -12.07 3.11 11.70
N ASN A 400 -11.67 3.96 10.74
CA ASN A 400 -10.66 3.61 9.73
C ASN A 400 -9.29 3.33 10.36
N THR A 401 -8.89 4.12 11.36
CA THR A 401 -7.61 3.93 12.07
C THR A 401 -7.56 2.57 12.76
N VAL A 402 -8.63 2.18 13.44
CA VAL A 402 -8.70 0.87 14.10
C VAL A 402 -8.68 -0.28 13.09
N CYS A 403 -9.32 -0.09 11.93
CA CYS A 403 -9.30 -1.08 10.85
C CYS A 403 -7.90 -1.25 10.22
N ASN A 404 -7.16 -0.15 10.08
CA ASN A 404 -5.77 -0.15 9.59
C ASN A 404 -4.85 -0.82 10.63
N LEU A 405 -4.99 -0.44 11.90
CA LEU A 405 -4.23 -1.04 13.00
C LEU A 405 -4.45 -2.56 13.04
N GLY A 406 -5.70 -3.01 12.99
CA GLY A 406 -6.05 -4.44 12.97
C GLY A 406 -5.48 -5.23 11.78
N SER A 407 -5.05 -4.57 10.71
CA SER A 407 -4.39 -5.21 9.56
C SER A 407 -2.86 -5.16 9.68
N ASN A 408 -2.32 -4.04 10.18
CA ASN A 408 -0.89 -3.77 10.20
C ASN A 408 -0.18 -4.45 11.37
N TRP A 409 -0.74 -4.45 12.59
CA TRP A 409 -0.07 -5.07 13.74
C TRP A 409 0.15 -6.59 13.56
N PRO A 410 -0.81 -7.37 13.04
CA PRO A 410 -0.57 -8.79 12.78
C PRO A 410 0.42 -9.01 11.65
N GLY A 411 0.41 -8.16 10.61
CA GLY A 411 1.34 -8.24 9.48
C GLY A 411 2.79 -8.04 9.92
N THR A 412 3.05 -6.97 10.68
CA THR A 412 4.37 -6.71 11.27
C THR A 412 4.81 -7.85 12.19
N LEU A 413 3.92 -8.33 13.06
CA LEU A 413 4.23 -9.42 13.98
C LEU A 413 4.58 -10.71 13.23
N VAL A 414 3.78 -11.09 12.23
CA VAL A 414 4.02 -12.32 11.47
C VAL A 414 5.34 -12.24 10.71
N LEU A 415 5.67 -11.11 10.08
CA LEU A 415 6.97 -10.91 9.43
C LEU A 415 8.13 -11.11 10.41
N TRP A 416 8.02 -10.55 11.62
CA TRP A 416 9.04 -10.71 12.66
C TRP A 416 9.17 -12.17 13.15
N LEU A 417 8.05 -12.91 13.15
CA LEU A 417 8.01 -14.32 13.55
C LEU A 417 8.45 -15.30 12.45
N VAL A 418 8.64 -14.86 11.20
CA VAL A 418 9.03 -15.78 10.10
C VAL A 418 10.40 -16.41 10.39
N ASP A 419 11.43 -15.62 10.73
CA ASP A 419 12.78 -16.14 10.92
C ASP A 419 12.86 -17.14 12.10
N PRO A 420 12.30 -16.85 13.30
CA PRO A 420 12.32 -17.79 14.43
C PRO A 420 11.49 -19.06 14.23
N LEU A 421 10.41 -19.00 13.43
CA LEU A 421 9.52 -20.14 13.19
C LEU A 421 9.91 -20.99 11.97
N SER A 422 10.80 -20.47 11.10
CA SER A 422 11.27 -21.20 9.92
C SER A 422 12.50 -22.04 10.27
N SER A 423 12.49 -23.32 9.89
CA SER A 423 13.71 -24.14 9.89
C SER A 423 14.37 -24.06 8.51
N SER A 424 15.70 -23.94 8.48
CA SER A 424 16.48 -23.99 7.24
C SER A 424 17.46 -25.17 7.29
N ALA A 425 17.60 -25.90 6.18
CA ALA A 425 18.52 -27.02 6.07
C ALA A 425 19.72 -26.60 5.21
N CYS A 426 20.90 -26.50 5.80
CA CYS A 426 22.11 -26.15 5.07
C CYS A 426 22.55 -27.35 4.20
N LYS A 427 22.49 -27.24 2.86
CA LYS A 427 23.07 -28.24 1.95
C LYS A 427 24.55 -27.90 1.70
N GLY A 428 25.47 -28.69 2.26
CA GLY A 428 26.90 -28.62 1.91
C GLY A 428 27.93 -28.85 3.01
N ALA A 429 27.55 -29.07 4.28
CA ALA A 429 28.52 -29.37 5.33
C ALA A 429 28.78 -30.88 5.43
N THR A 430 29.62 -31.41 4.55
CA THR A 430 30.26 -32.71 4.78
C THR A 430 31.35 -32.53 5.85
N GLY A 431 31.04 -32.85 7.12
CA GLY A 431 32.08 -33.27 8.08
C GLY A 431 32.44 -32.36 9.26
N SER A 432 31.59 -31.46 9.75
CA SER A 432 31.83 -30.81 11.04
C SER A 432 30.55 -30.70 11.88
N THR A 433 30.65 -31.12 13.15
CA THR A 433 29.59 -31.23 14.17
C THR A 433 29.06 -29.90 14.71
N GLU A 434 29.27 -28.80 13.99
CA GLU A 434 28.74 -27.47 14.32
C GLU A 434 28.12 -26.83 13.07
N LEU A 435 26.88 -27.20 12.75
CA LEU A 435 26.11 -26.54 11.69
C LEU A 435 25.40 -25.30 12.24
N SER A 436 26.11 -24.16 12.26
CA SER A 436 25.44 -22.86 12.17
C SER A 436 25.58 -22.34 10.74
N CYS A 437 24.45 -22.10 10.07
CA CYS A 437 24.44 -21.43 8.77
C CYS A 437 24.89 -19.97 9.01
N SER A 438 26.20 -19.72 8.94
CA SER A 438 26.79 -18.40 9.25
C SER A 438 26.49 -17.34 8.18
N THR A 439 25.90 -17.72 7.05
CA THR A 439 25.48 -16.82 5.98
C THR A 439 24.18 -17.29 5.33
N ALA A 440 23.25 -16.35 5.09
CA ALA A 440 22.02 -16.54 4.31
C ALA A 440 22.26 -17.03 2.86
N GLN A 441 23.52 -17.18 2.45
CA GLN A 441 23.92 -17.81 1.19
C GLN A 441 23.83 -19.34 1.18
N GLN A 442 23.90 -20.01 2.34
CA GLN A 442 23.99 -21.46 2.45
C GLN A 442 22.72 -22.16 2.95
N ALA A 443 21.74 -21.39 3.42
CA ALA A 443 20.44 -21.88 3.86
C ALA A 443 19.51 -22.06 2.65
N GLN A 444 19.17 -23.31 2.30
CA GLN A 444 17.97 -23.61 1.53
C GLN A 444 16.91 -24.10 2.53
N VAL A 445 15.73 -23.48 2.53
CA VAL A 445 14.57 -23.96 3.29
C VAL A 445 13.87 -25.05 2.49
#